data_AF-A0A7V9L9S2-F1
#
_entry.id   AF-A0A7V9L9S2-F1
#
_cell.length_a   1.000
_cell.length_b   1.000
_cell.length_c   1.000
_cell.angle_alpha   90.00
_cell.angle_beta   90.00
_cell.angle_gamma   90.00
#
_symmetry.space_group_name_H-M   'P 1'
#
loop_
_entity.id
_entity.type
_entity.pdbx_description
1 polymer ?
#
loop_
_entity_poly.entity_id
_entity_poly.type
_entity_poly.pdbx_seq_one_letter_code
_entity_poly.pdbx_strand_id
1 'polypeptide(L)'
;ARLVDVAPTIAALLGIPAPGHGHGRALVELLRLDRPAIDARIAADAERLAIARDVPVDPSGPNALHLAIVGATLLLAILLAVLLRPAIQIPLTAWVGAIAWVYLLIVMVAACRGNLSPSEVPALWRLQRILAVCGAGGIAMQVVASWHIVRRRRARLATANGIALVGLVVALVPLFAIRSWFVLPHIEVPEPEWLVAIPAVELAAAVTCVAIAAHLAFELAVSLRGRQEHGVAR
;
A
#
# COMPACT_ATOMS: atom_id res chain seq x y z
N ALA A 1 -28.19 11.65 8.61
CA ALA A 1 -27.90 10.33 8.02
C ALA A 1 -26.57 10.41 7.29
N ARG A 2 -25.59 9.59 7.66
CA ARG A 2 -24.27 9.46 6.99
C ARG A 2 -24.18 8.10 6.31
N LEU A 3 -23.32 7.94 5.31
CA LEU A 3 -23.18 6.66 4.59
C LEU A 3 -22.77 5.50 5.52
N VAL A 4 -21.96 5.79 6.54
CA VAL A 4 -21.58 4.84 7.60
C VAL A 4 -22.76 4.25 8.36
N ASP A 5 -23.90 4.94 8.36
CA ASP A 5 -25.12 4.53 9.04
C ASP A 5 -25.91 3.47 8.26
N VAL A 6 -25.64 3.30 6.96
CA VAL A 6 -26.40 2.40 6.07
C VAL A 6 -26.23 0.93 6.45
N ALA A 7 -25.00 0.45 6.63
CA ALA A 7 -24.75 -0.95 6.98
C ALA A 7 -25.33 -1.33 8.37
N PRO A 8 -25.17 -0.52 9.43
CA PRO A 8 -25.89 -0.72 10.69
C PRO A 8 -27.42 -0.71 10.54
N THR A 9 -27.97 0.14 9.68
CA THR A 9 -29.42 0.23 9.42
C THR A 9 -29.94 -1.02 8.70
N ILE A 10 -29.23 -1.51 7.68
CA ILE A 10 -29.58 -2.74 6.96
C ILE A 10 -29.45 -3.96 7.89
N ALA A 11 -28.38 -4.04 8.68
CA ALA A 11 -28.22 -5.12 9.66
C ALA A 11 -29.36 -5.12 10.69
N ALA A 12 -29.80 -3.93 11.14
CA ALA A 12 -30.97 -3.79 11.99
C ALA A 12 -32.26 -4.27 11.30
N LEU A 13 -32.47 -3.93 10.03
CA LEU A 13 -33.62 -4.41 9.23
C LEU A 13 -33.62 -5.94 9.04
N LEU A 14 -32.44 -6.55 8.93
CA LEU A 14 -32.28 -7.98 8.72
C LEU A 14 -32.23 -8.80 10.03
N GLY A 15 -32.30 -8.14 11.19
CA GLY A 15 -32.23 -8.81 12.49
C GLY A 15 -30.90 -9.49 12.78
N ILE A 16 -29.81 -9.04 12.14
CA ILE A 16 -28.47 -9.60 12.31
C ILE A 16 -27.55 -8.62 13.06
N PRO A 17 -26.49 -9.11 13.73
CA PRO A 17 -25.49 -8.24 14.32
C PRO A 17 -24.90 -7.30 13.26
N ALA A 18 -24.85 -6.00 13.58
CA ALA A 18 -24.22 -5.04 12.68
C ALA A 18 -22.72 -5.35 12.56
N PRO A 19 -22.10 -5.14 11.38
CA PRO A 19 -20.66 -5.31 11.23
C PRO A 19 -19.92 -4.47 12.27
N GLY A 20 -19.10 -5.12 13.11
CA GLY A 20 -18.42 -4.48 14.25
C GLY A 20 -17.41 -3.39 13.87
N HIS A 21 -17.13 -3.22 12.58
CA HIS A 21 -16.17 -2.26 12.05
C HIS A 21 -16.83 -0.94 11.61
N GLY A 22 -18.17 -0.87 11.63
CA GLY A 22 -18.92 0.32 11.23
C GLY A 22 -19.17 1.26 12.41
N HIS A 23 -18.56 2.44 12.39
CA HIS A 23 -18.79 3.52 13.37
C HIS A 23 -20.17 4.18 13.29
N GLY A 24 -20.94 3.94 12.22
CA GLY A 24 -22.26 4.55 12.03
C GLY A 24 -23.32 4.04 13.01
N ARG A 25 -24.36 4.84 13.24
CA ARG A 25 -25.53 4.44 14.03
C ARG A 25 -26.63 3.93 13.11
N ALA A 26 -27.43 2.95 13.53
CA ALA A 26 -28.61 2.58 12.75
C ALA A 26 -29.61 3.74 12.74
N LEU A 27 -30.12 4.15 11.57
CA LEU A 27 -31.09 5.24 11.40
C LEU A 27 -32.53 4.77 11.70
N VAL A 28 -32.72 4.20 12.88
CA VAL A 28 -34.00 3.61 13.33
C VAL A 28 -35.12 4.63 13.44
N GLU A 29 -34.79 5.92 13.58
CA GLU A 29 -35.73 7.03 13.52
C GLU A 29 -36.53 7.04 12.20
N LEU A 30 -35.99 6.43 11.14
CA LEU A 30 -36.62 6.29 9.82
C LEU A 30 -37.39 4.97 9.67
N LEU A 31 -37.30 4.05 10.62
CA LEU A 31 -37.89 2.71 10.57
C LEU A 31 -39.00 2.58 11.61
N ARG A 32 -40.20 2.19 11.17
CA ARG A 32 -41.32 1.87 12.09
C ARG A 32 -41.11 0.50 12.74
N LEU A 33 -40.25 0.43 13.73
CA LEU A 33 -40.00 -0.79 14.53
C LEU A 33 -41.01 -0.90 15.69
N ASP A 34 -41.33 -2.14 16.06
CA ASP A 34 -42.10 -2.46 17.26
C ASP A 34 -41.22 -2.47 18.53
N ARG A 35 -41.85 -2.32 19.70
CA ARG A 35 -41.17 -2.21 21.00
C ARG A 35 -40.13 -3.32 21.27
N PRO A 36 -40.43 -4.62 21.07
CA PRO A 36 -39.46 -5.68 21.37
C PRO A 36 -38.24 -5.69 20.43
N ALA A 37 -38.39 -5.29 19.17
CA ALA A 37 -37.26 -5.14 18.25
C ALA A 37 -36.35 -3.95 18.63
N ILE A 38 -36.94 -2.89 19.20
CA ILE A 38 -36.19 -1.75 19.72
C ILE A 38 -35.31 -2.18 20.90
N ASP A 39 -35.85 -2.94 21.85
CA ASP A 39 -35.13 -3.34 23.08
C ASP A 39 -33.98 -4.32 22.79
N ALA A 40 -34.21 -5.35 21.96
CA ALA A 40 -33.16 -6.28 21.52
C ALA A 40 -32.02 -5.55 20.79
N ARG A 41 -32.35 -4.48 20.06
CA ARG A 41 -31.36 -3.68 19.34
C ARG A 41 -30.56 -2.77 20.26
N ILE A 42 -31.19 -2.13 21.24
CA ILE A 42 -30.48 -1.30 22.24
C ILE A 42 -29.42 -2.14 22.96
N ALA A 43 -29.73 -3.40 23.29
CA ALA A 43 -28.76 -4.32 23.87
C ALA A 43 -27.57 -4.59 22.93
N ALA A 44 -27.81 -4.88 21.66
CA ALA A 44 -26.76 -5.12 20.66
C ALA A 44 -25.90 -3.86 20.36
N ASP A 45 -26.52 -2.68 20.29
CA ASP A 45 -25.79 -1.42 20.10
C ASP A 45 -25.00 -1.04 21.35
N ALA A 46 -25.48 -1.35 22.56
CA ALA A 46 -24.74 -1.14 23.81
C ALA A 46 -23.49 -2.03 23.87
N GLU A 47 -23.58 -3.30 23.46
CA GLU A 47 -22.44 -4.21 23.35
C GLU A 47 -21.41 -3.68 22.33
N ARG A 48 -21.88 -3.22 21.16
CA ARG A 48 -21.00 -2.60 20.14
C ARG A 48 -20.33 -1.32 20.65
N LEU A 49 -21.07 -0.43 21.31
CA LEU A 49 -20.53 0.82 21.85
C LEU A 49 -19.56 0.58 23.01
N ALA A 50 -19.74 -0.49 23.79
CA ALA A 50 -18.77 -0.90 24.81
C ALA A 50 -17.43 -1.27 24.17
N ILE A 51 -17.44 -1.98 23.04
CA ILE A 51 -16.23 -2.33 22.27
C ILE A 51 -15.62 -1.10 21.58
N ALA A 52 -16.45 -0.18 21.08
CA ALA A 52 -15.98 1.00 20.34
C ALA A 52 -15.47 2.15 21.23
N ARG A 53 -15.83 2.20 22.52
CA ARG A 53 -15.45 3.28 23.46
C ARG A 53 -13.95 3.39 23.72
N ASP A 54 -13.20 2.32 23.54
CA ASP A 54 -11.76 2.29 23.78
C ASP A 54 -10.93 2.74 22.55
N VAL A 55 -11.59 3.09 21.45
CA VAL A 55 -10.90 3.61 20.26
C VAL A 55 -10.91 5.14 20.32
N PRO A 56 -9.77 5.81 20.54
CA PRO A 56 -9.69 7.26 20.51
C PRO A 56 -10.09 7.78 19.13
N VAL A 57 -11.20 8.52 19.09
CA VAL A 57 -11.75 9.20 17.91
C VAL A 57 -11.06 10.55 17.79
N ASP A 58 -9.84 10.59 17.25
CA ASP A 58 -9.22 11.86 16.87
C ASP A 58 -9.66 12.23 15.44
N PRO A 59 -10.54 13.24 15.24
CA PRO A 59 -11.25 13.41 13.97
C PRO A 59 -10.48 14.16 12.89
N SER A 60 -9.25 14.62 13.11
CA SER A 60 -8.61 15.50 12.13
C SER A 60 -7.10 15.64 12.31
N GLY A 61 -6.34 14.78 11.64
CA GLY A 61 -4.92 14.99 11.44
C GLY A 61 -4.15 13.70 11.15
N PRO A 62 -2.99 13.80 10.50
CA PRO A 62 -2.10 12.65 10.37
C PRO A 62 -1.66 12.17 11.76
N ASN A 63 -1.64 10.86 11.98
CA ASN A 63 -1.23 10.29 13.25
C ASN A 63 0.22 10.69 13.55
N ALA A 64 0.44 11.46 14.62
CA ALA A 64 1.73 12.04 14.97
C ALA A 64 2.81 10.96 15.20
N LEU A 65 2.44 9.81 15.79
CA LEU A 65 3.35 8.68 15.97
C LEU A 65 3.75 8.09 14.62
N HIS A 66 2.81 7.89 13.70
CA HIS A 66 3.14 7.43 12.36
C HIS A 66 4.00 8.44 11.62
N LEU A 67 3.66 9.74 11.65
CA LEU A 67 4.51 10.78 11.05
C LEU A 67 5.92 10.77 11.64
N ALA A 68 6.07 10.59 12.95
CA ALA A 68 7.38 10.50 13.59
C ALA A 68 8.15 9.25 13.12
N ILE A 69 7.50 8.08 13.02
CA ILE A 69 8.09 6.85 12.50
C ILE A 69 8.51 7.03 11.03
N VAL A 70 7.66 7.65 10.21
CA VAL A 70 7.94 7.94 8.80
C VAL A 70 9.12 8.89 8.68
N GLY A 71 9.11 9.99 9.43
CA GLY A 71 10.20 10.95 9.47
C GLY A 71 11.52 10.33 9.92
N ALA A 72 11.50 9.50 10.97
CA ALA A 72 12.67 8.78 11.46
C ALA A 72 13.19 7.76 10.43
N THR A 73 12.31 7.03 9.76
CA THR A 73 12.68 6.06 8.71
C THR A 73 13.29 6.77 7.51
N LEU A 74 12.72 7.90 7.09
CA LEU A 74 13.25 8.72 6.00
C LEU A 74 14.63 9.30 6.36
N LEU A 75 14.78 9.84 7.57
CA LEU A 75 16.06 10.34 8.09
C LEU A 75 17.11 9.22 8.15
N LEU A 76 16.74 8.04 8.62
CA LEU A 76 17.63 6.88 8.65
C LEU A 76 18.05 6.46 7.23
N ALA A 77 17.11 6.44 6.28
CA ALA A 77 17.42 6.13 4.88
C ALA A 77 18.37 7.17 4.26
N ILE A 78 18.18 8.46 4.53
CA ILE A 78 19.06 9.54 4.08
C ILE A 78 20.44 9.39 4.74
N LEU A 79 20.50 9.14 6.04
CA LEU A 79 21.74 8.94 6.78
C LEU A 79 22.52 7.75 6.21
N LEU A 80 21.85 6.62 5.99
CA LEU A 80 22.45 5.44 5.36
C LEU A 80 22.94 5.75 3.94
N ALA A 81 22.17 6.51 3.14
CA ALA A 81 22.61 6.91 1.80
C ALA A 81 23.87 7.79 1.82
N VAL A 82 23.98 8.71 2.79
CA VAL A 82 25.14 9.57 2.98
C VAL A 82 26.36 8.76 3.46
N LEU A 83 26.18 7.88 4.46
CA LEU A 83 27.25 7.04 5.00
C LEU A 83 27.75 6.02 3.97
N LEU A 84 26.85 5.48 3.15
CA LEU A 84 27.15 4.50 2.10
C LEU A 84 27.46 5.15 0.75
N ARG A 85 27.66 6.48 0.69
CA ARG A 85 28.02 7.21 -0.53
C ARG A 85 29.17 6.60 -1.34
N PRO A 86 30.27 6.06 -0.77
CA PRO A 86 31.31 5.41 -1.59
C PRO A 86 30.83 4.08 -2.22
N ALA A 87 29.82 3.44 -1.64
CA ALA A 87 29.24 2.17 -2.10
C ALA A 87 27.96 2.35 -2.93
N ILE A 88 27.49 3.59 -3.13
CA ILE A 88 26.24 3.90 -3.83
C ILE A 88 26.53 4.93 -4.93
N GLN A 89 26.25 4.55 -6.17
CA GLN A 89 26.23 5.48 -7.29
C GLN A 89 24.78 5.63 -7.74
N ILE A 90 24.24 6.84 -7.62
CA ILE A 90 22.89 7.17 -8.08
C ILE A 90 23.01 7.79 -9.47
N PRO A 91 22.94 7.01 -10.56
CA PRO A 91 22.92 7.60 -11.89
C PRO A 91 21.59 8.35 -12.10
N LEU A 92 21.58 9.35 -12.99
CA LEU A 92 20.32 9.97 -13.47
C LEU A 92 19.33 8.92 -14.02
N THR A 93 19.82 7.77 -14.49
CA THR A 93 18.98 6.66 -14.95
C THR A 93 18.31 5.88 -13.81
N ALA A 94 18.62 6.15 -12.54
CA ALA A 94 17.97 5.51 -11.39
C ALA A 94 16.47 5.87 -11.29
N TRP A 95 16.06 6.98 -11.90
CA TRP A 95 14.65 7.39 -12.02
C TRP A 95 13.78 6.41 -12.81
N VAL A 96 14.36 5.44 -13.53
CA VAL A 96 13.59 4.37 -14.18
C VAL A 96 12.72 3.60 -13.19
N GLY A 97 13.17 3.43 -11.94
CA GLY A 97 12.35 2.83 -10.88
C GLY A 97 11.10 3.65 -10.55
N ALA A 98 11.21 4.98 -10.60
CA ALA A 98 10.07 5.86 -10.41
C ALA A 98 9.06 5.74 -11.55
N ILE A 99 9.54 5.67 -12.79
CA ILE A 99 8.70 5.50 -13.97
C ILE A 99 7.95 4.17 -13.93
N ALA A 100 8.63 3.08 -13.56
CA ALA A 100 8.00 1.77 -13.41
C ALA A 100 6.93 1.76 -12.31
N TRP A 101 7.17 2.47 -11.20
CA TRP A 101 6.19 2.61 -10.12
C TRP A 101 4.97 3.44 -10.56
N VAL A 102 5.17 4.55 -11.26
CA VAL A 102 4.06 5.35 -11.83
C VAL A 102 3.26 4.52 -12.84
N TYR A 103 3.94 3.75 -13.70
CA TYR A 103 3.28 2.84 -14.62
C TYR A 103 2.41 1.80 -13.89
N LEU A 104 2.94 1.16 -12.84
CA LEU A 104 2.18 0.21 -12.02
C LEU A 104 0.94 0.87 -11.42
N LEU A 105 1.05 2.08 -10.88
CA LEU A 105 -0.10 2.82 -10.37
C LEU A 105 -1.15 3.09 -11.46
N ILE A 106 -0.74 3.58 -12.63
CA ILE A 106 -1.66 3.86 -13.74
C ILE A 106 -2.38 2.57 -14.16
N VAL A 107 -1.64 1.46 -14.27
CA VAL A 107 -2.20 0.16 -14.65
C VAL A 107 -3.18 -0.34 -13.59
N MET A 108 -2.90 -0.13 -12.30
CA MET A 108 -3.82 -0.49 -11.21
C MET A 108 -5.09 0.34 -11.24
N VAL A 109 -4.98 1.65 -11.43
CA VAL A 109 -6.14 2.55 -11.55
C VAL A 109 -6.99 2.18 -12.78
N ALA A 110 -6.34 1.92 -13.92
CA ALA A 110 -7.01 1.52 -15.15
C ALA A 110 -7.65 0.12 -15.06
N ALA A 111 -7.00 -0.83 -14.37
CA ALA A 111 -7.53 -2.17 -14.11
C ALA A 111 -8.82 -2.13 -13.29
N CYS A 112 -8.91 -1.19 -12.35
CA CYS A 112 -10.12 -0.89 -11.59
C CYS A 112 -11.18 -0.12 -12.40
N ARG A 113 -10.91 0.21 -13.67
CA ARG A 113 -11.81 0.84 -14.65
C ARG A 113 -12.49 2.15 -14.19
N GLY A 114 -12.01 2.79 -13.13
CA GLY A 114 -12.68 3.96 -12.53
C GLY A 114 -14.07 3.67 -11.95
N ASN A 115 -14.50 2.40 -11.92
CA ASN A 115 -15.80 1.98 -11.41
C ASN A 115 -15.62 1.52 -9.96
N LEU A 116 -15.97 2.42 -9.05
CA LEU A 116 -15.52 2.43 -7.66
C LEU A 116 -16.66 2.16 -6.67
N SER A 117 -17.71 1.47 -7.12
CA SER A 117 -18.72 0.97 -6.20
C SER A 117 -18.22 -0.32 -5.54
N PRO A 118 -18.33 -0.48 -4.22
CA PRO A 118 -18.16 -1.77 -3.54
C PRO A 118 -19.06 -2.88 -4.13
N SER A 119 -20.14 -2.52 -4.83
CA SER A 119 -21.01 -3.45 -5.56
C SER A 119 -20.52 -3.83 -6.96
N GLU A 120 -19.52 -3.13 -7.51
CA GLU A 120 -18.95 -3.40 -8.84
C GLU A 120 -17.56 -4.04 -8.80
N VAL A 121 -17.10 -4.47 -7.61
CA VAL A 121 -15.79 -5.12 -7.46
C VAL A 121 -15.75 -6.33 -8.40
N PRO A 122 -14.84 -6.34 -9.41
CA PRO A 122 -14.73 -7.46 -10.31
C PRO A 122 -14.46 -8.72 -9.50
N ALA A 123 -15.02 -9.85 -9.95
CA ALA A 123 -14.83 -11.14 -9.28
C ALA A 123 -13.35 -11.33 -8.89
N LEU A 124 -13.10 -11.73 -7.64
CA LEU A 124 -11.77 -11.71 -7.00
C LEU A 124 -10.67 -12.33 -7.88
N TRP A 125 -10.98 -13.42 -8.57
CA TRP A 125 -10.07 -14.12 -9.49
C TRP A 125 -9.61 -13.25 -10.68
N ARG A 126 -10.48 -12.38 -11.20
CA ARG A 126 -10.17 -11.47 -12.31
C ARG A 126 -9.23 -10.37 -11.85
N LEU A 127 -9.49 -9.81 -10.66
CA LEU A 127 -8.60 -8.84 -10.05
C LEU A 127 -7.23 -9.47 -9.78
N GLN A 128 -7.19 -10.61 -9.09
CA GLN A 128 -5.96 -11.38 -8.84
C GLN A 128 -5.15 -11.65 -10.10
N ARG A 129 -5.81 -12.04 -11.21
CA ARG A 129 -5.12 -12.27 -12.48
C ARG A 129 -4.54 -10.99 -13.08
N ILE A 130 -5.28 -9.88 -13.05
CA ILE A 130 -4.77 -8.59 -13.54
C ILE A 130 -3.58 -8.15 -12.67
N LEU A 131 -3.71 -8.24 -11.33
CA LEU A 131 -2.63 -7.95 -10.40
C LEU A 131 -1.39 -8.82 -10.67
N ALA A 132 -1.57 -10.11 -10.89
CA ALA A 132 -0.48 -11.03 -11.17
C ALA A 132 0.23 -10.69 -12.48
N VAL A 133 -0.51 -10.45 -13.57
CA VAL A 133 0.06 -10.12 -14.88
C VAL A 133 0.76 -8.77 -14.85
N CYS A 134 0.11 -7.74 -14.31
CA CYS A 134 0.66 -6.39 -14.25
C CYS A 134 1.83 -6.30 -13.27
N GLY A 135 1.74 -6.97 -12.12
CA GLY A 135 2.83 -7.07 -11.15
C GLY A 135 4.04 -7.80 -11.73
N ALA A 136 3.85 -8.95 -12.36
CA ALA A 136 4.92 -9.68 -13.04
C ALA A 136 5.55 -8.85 -14.17
N GLY A 137 4.72 -8.15 -14.97
CA GLY A 137 5.18 -7.24 -16.01
C GLY A 137 6.00 -6.08 -15.46
N GLY A 138 5.56 -5.46 -14.37
CA GLY A 138 6.29 -4.40 -13.68
C GLY A 138 7.64 -4.87 -13.13
N ILE A 139 7.68 -6.05 -12.48
CA ILE A 139 8.92 -6.68 -12.00
C ILE A 139 9.87 -6.93 -13.16
N ALA A 140 9.40 -7.56 -14.23
CA ALA A 140 10.22 -7.87 -15.40
C ALA A 140 10.77 -6.59 -16.05
N MET A 141 9.93 -5.58 -16.26
CA MET A 141 10.34 -4.30 -16.85
C MET A 141 11.41 -3.61 -15.98
N GLN A 142 11.20 -3.56 -14.66
CA GLN A 142 12.14 -2.98 -13.71
C GLN A 142 13.48 -3.71 -13.72
N VAL A 143 13.48 -5.04 -13.68
CA VAL A 143 14.69 -5.88 -13.69
C VAL A 143 15.44 -5.70 -15.01
N VAL A 144 14.75 -5.76 -16.15
CA VAL A 144 15.36 -5.62 -17.49
C VAL A 144 15.95 -4.23 -17.67
N ALA A 145 15.23 -3.17 -17.29
CA ALA A 145 15.71 -1.81 -17.44
C ALA A 145 16.90 -1.54 -16.50
N SER A 146 16.83 -2.02 -15.26
CA SER A 146 17.93 -1.91 -14.29
C SER A 146 19.17 -2.68 -14.76
N TRP A 147 19.00 -3.91 -15.25
CA TRP A 147 20.09 -4.71 -15.85
C TRP A 147 20.72 -4.00 -17.03
N HIS A 148 19.90 -3.41 -17.92
CA HIS A 148 20.39 -2.69 -19.10
C HIS A 148 21.25 -1.47 -18.75
N ILE A 149 20.94 -0.80 -17.64
CA ILE A 149 21.73 0.32 -17.10
C ILE A 149 23.01 -0.21 -16.45
N VAL A 150 22.88 -1.19 -15.55
CA VAL A 150 23.99 -1.67 -14.72
C VAL A 150 25.06 -2.35 -15.57
N ARG A 151 24.70 -3.12 -16.60
CA ARG A 151 25.67 -3.82 -17.48
C ARG A 151 26.65 -2.89 -18.20
N ARG A 152 26.32 -1.60 -18.34
CA ARG A 152 27.16 -0.58 -19.00
C ARG A 152 28.08 0.16 -18.03
N ARG A 153 27.99 -0.11 -16.72
CA ARG A 153 28.74 0.61 -15.67
C ARG A 153 29.88 -0.24 -15.13
N ARG A 154 31.02 0.39 -14.83
CA ARG A 154 32.18 -0.27 -14.21
C ARG A 154 31.88 -0.71 -12.76
N ALA A 155 31.23 0.15 -11.98
CA ALA A 155 30.82 -0.14 -10.62
C ALA A 155 29.38 -0.68 -10.56
N ARG A 156 29.18 -1.91 -11.07
CA ARG A 156 27.85 -2.53 -11.25
C ARG A 156 27.03 -2.57 -9.96
N LEU A 157 27.60 -3.13 -8.90
CA LEU A 157 26.92 -3.26 -7.60
C LEU A 157 26.58 -1.90 -6.97
N ALA A 158 27.50 -0.93 -7.04
CA ALA A 158 27.24 0.41 -6.52
C ALA A 158 26.10 1.11 -7.28
N THR A 159 26.02 0.88 -8.60
CA THR A 159 24.92 1.39 -9.43
C THR A 159 23.61 0.69 -9.09
N ALA A 160 23.62 -0.64 -8.94
CA ALA A 160 22.44 -1.43 -8.57
C ALA A 160 21.87 -0.99 -7.20
N ASN A 161 22.74 -0.76 -6.22
CA ASN A 161 22.36 -0.23 -4.90
C ASN A 161 21.73 1.17 -5.01
N GLY A 162 22.25 2.04 -5.87
CA GLY A 162 21.67 3.36 -6.11
C GLY A 162 20.28 3.30 -6.76
N ILE A 163 20.09 2.42 -7.74
CA ILE A 163 18.77 2.21 -8.37
C ILE A 163 17.78 1.64 -7.35
N ALA A 164 18.21 0.64 -6.57
CA ALA A 164 17.40 0.04 -5.51
C ALA A 164 16.96 1.07 -4.45
N LEU A 165 17.90 1.91 -3.99
CA LEU A 165 17.61 2.96 -3.02
C LEU A 165 16.56 3.95 -3.56
N VAL A 166 16.73 4.45 -4.79
CA VAL A 166 15.78 5.38 -5.40
C VAL A 166 14.41 4.73 -5.56
N GLY A 167 14.35 3.49 -6.06
CA GLY A 167 13.10 2.75 -6.20
C GLY A 167 12.38 2.54 -4.86
N LEU A 168 13.14 2.22 -3.80
CA LEU A 168 12.59 2.02 -2.46
C LEU A 168 12.05 3.33 -1.88
N VAL A 169 12.78 4.44 -2.01
CA VAL A 169 12.32 5.76 -1.57
C VAL A 169 11.04 6.15 -2.29
N VAL A 170 10.96 5.97 -3.61
CA VAL A 170 9.78 6.31 -4.41
C VAL A 170 8.57 5.45 -4.04
N ALA A 171 8.77 4.19 -3.65
CA ALA A 171 7.69 3.31 -3.22
C ALA A 171 7.23 3.60 -1.78
N LEU A 172 8.16 3.81 -0.85
CA LEU A 172 7.86 3.93 0.57
C LEU A 172 7.31 5.30 0.94
N VAL A 173 7.79 6.40 0.34
CA VAL A 173 7.33 7.75 0.69
C VAL A 173 5.82 7.90 0.50
N PRO A 174 5.22 7.55 -0.66
CA PRO A 174 3.78 7.63 -0.86
C PRO A 174 3.00 6.67 0.03
N LEU A 175 3.51 5.44 0.22
CA LEU A 175 2.89 4.44 1.09
C LEU A 175 2.76 4.95 2.53
N PHE A 176 3.85 5.49 3.06
CA PHE A 176 3.90 6.02 4.42
C PHE A 176 3.06 7.29 4.56
N ALA A 177 3.11 8.19 3.58
CA ALA A 177 2.26 9.37 3.56
C ALA A 177 0.77 8.97 3.59
N ILE A 178 0.36 7.99 2.80
CA ILE A 178 -1.01 7.49 2.85
C ILE A 178 -1.33 6.89 4.21
N ARG A 179 -0.46 6.02 4.76
CA ARG A 179 -0.71 5.37 6.05
C ARG A 179 -0.70 6.31 7.25
N SER A 180 -0.03 7.46 7.17
CA SER A 180 -0.10 8.45 8.24
C SER A 180 -1.41 9.23 8.24
N TRP A 181 -2.10 9.36 7.09
CA TRP A 181 -3.43 9.99 7.00
C TRP A 181 -4.57 8.98 7.20
N PHE A 182 -4.38 7.74 6.75
CA PHE A 182 -5.39 6.70 6.72
C PHE A 182 -5.08 5.57 7.73
N VAL A 183 -5.24 5.86 9.02
CA VAL A 183 -5.04 4.89 10.12
C VAL A 183 -6.37 4.27 10.51
N LEU A 184 -6.44 2.93 10.58
CA LEU A 184 -7.64 2.27 11.10
C LEU A 184 -7.80 2.54 12.61
N PRO A 185 -9.05 2.67 13.10
CA PRO A 185 -10.30 2.56 12.33
C PRO A 185 -10.82 3.95 11.89
N HIS A 186 -11.19 4.07 10.61
CA HIS A 186 -11.63 5.35 10.04
C HIS A 186 -13.08 5.63 10.47
N ILE A 187 -13.31 6.81 11.05
CA ILE A 187 -14.67 7.25 11.42
C ILE A 187 -15.44 7.74 10.20
N GLU A 188 -14.73 8.30 9.22
CA GLU A 188 -15.28 8.74 7.94
C GLU A 188 -14.78 7.83 6.82
N VAL A 189 -15.70 7.35 5.99
CA VAL A 189 -15.33 6.55 4.81
C VAL A 189 -14.51 7.45 3.90
N PRO A 190 -13.31 7.03 3.47
CA PRO A 190 -12.52 7.77 2.50
C PRO A 190 -13.36 8.04 1.25
N GLU A 191 -13.12 9.17 0.56
CA GLU A 191 -13.74 9.39 -0.74
C GLU A 191 -13.48 8.19 -1.67
N PRO A 192 -14.36 7.90 -2.65
CA PRO A 192 -14.26 6.68 -3.46
C PRO A 192 -12.89 6.46 -4.12
N GLU A 193 -12.18 7.54 -4.43
CA GLU A 193 -10.83 7.52 -4.99
C GLU A 193 -9.81 6.91 -4.02
N TRP A 194 -9.89 7.23 -2.73
CA TRP A 194 -8.97 6.75 -1.70
C TRP A 194 -9.16 5.26 -1.39
N LEU A 195 -10.37 4.74 -1.55
CA LEU A 195 -10.65 3.30 -1.42
C LEU A 195 -9.86 2.45 -2.41
N VAL A 196 -9.40 3.02 -3.53
CA VAL A 196 -8.52 2.36 -4.51
C VAL A 196 -7.09 2.85 -4.41
N ALA A 197 -6.87 4.14 -4.21
CA ALA A 197 -5.52 4.69 -4.12
C ALA A 197 -4.70 4.03 -2.99
N ILE A 198 -5.31 3.78 -1.82
CA ILE A 198 -4.64 3.13 -0.68
C ILE A 198 -4.14 1.72 -1.06
N PRO A 199 -5.00 0.75 -1.44
CA PRO A 199 -4.53 -0.59 -1.80
C PRO A 199 -3.66 -0.59 -3.07
N ALA A 200 -3.89 0.32 -4.02
CA ALA A 200 -3.05 0.43 -5.21
C ALA A 200 -1.62 0.86 -4.85
N VAL A 201 -1.44 1.84 -3.97
CA VAL A 201 -0.11 2.26 -3.49
C VAL A 201 0.55 1.17 -2.67
N GLU A 202 -0.19 0.47 -1.81
CA GLU A 202 0.33 -0.68 -1.06
C GLU A 202 0.84 -1.78 -1.98
N LEU A 203 0.04 -2.14 -2.99
CA LEU A 203 0.42 -3.17 -3.94
C LEU A 203 1.58 -2.71 -4.83
N ALA A 204 1.56 -1.48 -5.33
CA ALA A 204 2.66 -0.93 -6.12
C ALA A 204 3.97 -0.92 -5.31
N ALA A 205 3.92 -0.53 -4.03
CA ALA A 205 5.07 -0.59 -3.14
C ALA A 205 5.57 -2.02 -2.93
N ALA A 206 4.66 -2.98 -2.68
CA ALA A 206 5.01 -4.39 -2.54
C ALA A 206 5.68 -4.96 -3.81
N VAL A 207 5.10 -4.70 -4.99
CA VAL A 207 5.65 -5.13 -6.28
C VAL A 207 7.03 -4.50 -6.52
N THR A 208 7.20 -3.22 -6.21
CA THR A 208 8.51 -2.55 -6.31
C THR A 208 9.54 -3.17 -5.38
N CYS A 209 9.18 -3.49 -4.14
CA CYS A 209 10.08 -4.18 -3.20
C CYS A 209 10.52 -5.55 -3.74
N VAL A 210 9.59 -6.34 -4.30
CA VAL A 210 9.92 -7.63 -4.94
C VAL A 210 10.84 -7.43 -6.15
N ALA A 211 10.57 -6.43 -6.98
CA ALA A 211 11.39 -6.13 -8.15
C ALA A 211 12.82 -5.71 -7.77
N ILE A 212 12.96 -4.88 -6.73
CA ILE A 212 14.25 -4.46 -6.18
C ILE A 212 15.01 -5.67 -5.61
N ALA A 213 14.35 -6.52 -4.84
CA ALA A 213 14.96 -7.73 -4.28
C ALA A 213 15.47 -8.66 -5.40
N ALA A 214 14.64 -8.90 -6.43
CA ALA A 214 15.02 -9.71 -7.59
C ALA A 214 16.20 -9.10 -8.36
N HIS A 215 16.20 -7.78 -8.56
CA HIS A 215 17.30 -7.07 -9.22
C HIS A 215 18.63 -7.20 -8.45
N LEU A 216 18.61 -6.96 -7.14
CA LEU A 216 19.80 -7.06 -6.29
C LEU A 216 20.33 -8.50 -6.22
N ALA A 217 19.43 -9.49 -6.08
CA ALA A 217 19.80 -10.90 -6.09
C ALA A 217 20.47 -11.31 -7.41
N PHE A 218 19.91 -10.86 -8.54
CA PHE A 218 20.47 -11.11 -9.87
C PHE A 218 21.87 -10.50 -10.03
N GLU A 219 22.06 -9.22 -9.68
CA GLU A 219 23.37 -8.57 -9.81
C GLU A 219 24.41 -9.13 -8.83
N LEU A 220 24.00 -9.58 -7.64
CA LEU A 220 24.87 -10.30 -6.71
C LEU A 220 25.34 -11.62 -7.31
N ALA A 221 24.43 -12.43 -7.87
CA ALA A 221 24.76 -13.71 -8.50
C ALA A 221 25.74 -13.54 -9.68
N VAL A 222 25.51 -12.55 -10.54
CA VAL A 222 26.41 -12.24 -11.66
C VAL A 222 27.79 -11.80 -11.16
N SER A 223 27.84 -11.00 -10.10
CA SER A 223 29.10 -10.53 -9.52
C SER A 223 29.91 -11.63 -8.87
N LEU A 224 29.25 -12.58 -8.19
CA LEU A 224 29.90 -13.75 -7.58
C LEU A 224 30.50 -14.68 -8.63
N ARG A 225 29.75 -14.95 -9.71
CA ARG A 225 30.23 -15.78 -10.83
C ARG A 225 31.49 -15.19 -11.49
N GLY A 226 31.49 -13.87 -11.74
CA GLY A 226 32.65 -13.19 -12.29
C GLY A 226 33.91 -13.30 -11.42
N ARG A 227 33.77 -13.30 -10.09
CA ARG A 227 34.92 -13.48 -9.17
C ARG A 227 35.49 -14.89 -9.22
N GLN A 228 34.65 -15.92 -9.33
CA GLN A 228 35.10 -17.31 -9.43
C GLN A 228 35.94 -17.55 -10.68
N GLU A 229 35.50 -17.03 -11.84
CA GLU A 229 36.23 -17.17 -13.11
C GLU A 229 37.63 -16.52 -13.06
N HIS A 230 37.79 -15.40 -12.34
CA HIS A 230 39.08 -14.73 -12.19
C HIS A 230 39.96 -15.34 -11.08
N GLY A 231 39.37 -16.03 -10.10
CA GLY A 231 40.08 -16.69 -9.02
C GLY A 231 40.70 -18.04 -9.42
N VAL A 232 40.15 -18.71 -10.43
CA VAL A 232 40.69 -19.98 -10.96
C VAL A 232 41.84 -19.75 -11.96
N ALA A 233 41.98 -18.52 -12.48
CA ALA A 233 43.02 -18.15 -13.43
C ALA A 233 44.33 -17.62 -12.79
N ARG A 234 44.47 -17.70 -11.46
CA ARG A 234 45.69 -17.36 -10.71
C ARG A 234 46.24 -18.60 -10.02
#